data_AF-A0A6G2V9P4-F1
#
_entry.id   AF-A0A6G2V9P4-F1
#
_cell.length_a   1.000
_cell.length_b   1.000
_cell.length_c   1.000
_cell.angle_alpha   90.00
_cell.angle_beta   90.00
_cell.angle_gamma   90.00
#
_symmetry.space_group_name_H-M   'P 1'
#
loop_
_entity.id
_entity.type
_entity.pdbx_description
1 polymer ?
#
loop_
_entity_poly.entity_id
_entity_poly.type
_entity_poly.pdbx_seq_one_letter_code
_entity_poly.pdbx_strand_id
1 'polypeptide(L)'
;MLVTSVASDAHTWNLIYLQLLLEESGHRVTNLGACVPDQLMVDECRTRRPDLIVISTVNGHGSNDGRRVVRRLRDCAELRTTPIVIGGKLGITGGEHDGHMDELVEAGFNAVFEDSAGIVGFRDFVRALPAGAAR
;
A
#
# COMPACT_ATOMS: atom_id res chain seq x y z
N MET A 1 7.66 1.49 8.68
CA MET A 1 6.77 1.35 7.51
C MET A 1 6.73 -0.10 7.06
N LEU A 2 5.66 -0.52 6.40
CA LEU A 2 5.49 -1.86 5.86
C LEU A 2 5.16 -1.79 4.37
N VAL A 3 5.84 -2.60 3.56
CA VAL A 3 5.64 -2.73 2.11
C VAL A 3 5.24 -4.16 1.79
N THR A 4 4.25 -4.34 0.93
CA THR A 4 3.78 -5.66 0.48
C THR A 4 3.00 -5.55 -0.83
N SER A 5 2.54 -6.68 -1.36
CA SER A 5 1.62 -6.78 -2.48
C SER A 5 0.34 -7.53 -2.09
N VAL A 6 -0.61 -7.61 -3.00
CA VAL A 6 -1.81 -8.45 -2.84
C VAL A 6 -1.48 -9.93 -3.09
N ALA A 7 -2.32 -10.83 -2.55
CA ALA A 7 -2.09 -12.27 -2.60
C ALA A 7 -1.99 -12.84 -4.04
N SER A 8 -2.63 -12.20 -5.02
CA SER A 8 -2.64 -12.64 -6.42
C SER A 8 -1.44 -12.16 -7.25
N ASP A 9 -0.56 -11.35 -6.67
CA ASP A 9 0.48 -10.65 -7.41
C ASP A 9 1.88 -11.12 -6.99
N ALA A 10 2.60 -11.73 -7.93
CA ALA A 10 3.93 -12.29 -7.77
C ALA A 10 5.07 -11.32 -8.13
N HIS A 11 4.77 -10.10 -8.56
CA HIS A 11 5.78 -9.12 -8.89
C HIS A 11 6.49 -8.63 -7.62
N THR A 12 7.82 -8.64 -7.66
CA THR A 12 8.66 -8.29 -6.51
C THR A 12 9.48 -7.02 -6.73
N TRP A 13 9.74 -6.64 -7.98
CA TRP A 13 10.69 -5.55 -8.25
C TRP A 13 10.18 -4.18 -7.82
N ASN A 14 8.88 -3.94 -7.98
CA ASN A 14 8.18 -2.80 -7.40
C ASN A 14 8.35 -2.73 -5.86
N LEU A 15 8.34 -3.87 -5.17
CA LEU A 15 8.49 -3.92 -3.71
C LEU A 15 9.91 -3.60 -3.27
N ILE A 16 10.92 -4.14 -3.96
CA ILE A 16 12.33 -3.82 -3.68
C ILE A 16 12.61 -2.35 -3.98
N TYR A 17 12.10 -1.84 -5.10
CA TYR A 17 12.23 -0.42 -5.44
C TYR A 17 11.62 0.49 -4.36
N LEU A 18 10.39 0.22 -3.93
CA LEU A 18 9.73 1.01 -2.87
C LEU A 18 10.45 0.90 -1.53
N GLN A 19 10.98 -0.27 -1.19
CA GLN A 19 11.80 -0.44 0.00
C GLN A 19 13.03 0.46 -0.05
N LEU A 20 13.82 0.39 -1.13
CA LEU A 20 15.02 1.21 -1.30
C LEU A 20 14.69 2.71 -1.25
N LEU A 21 13.65 3.15 -1.97
CA LEU A 21 13.21 4.55 -1.98
C LEU A 21 12.89 5.07 -0.57
N LEU A 22 12.16 4.28 0.23
CA LEU A 22 11.76 4.66 1.58
C LEU A 22 12.94 4.61 2.56
N GLU A 23 13.82 3.61 2.44
CA GLU A 23 15.03 3.49 3.26
C GLU A 23 16.04 4.62 2.97
N GLU A 24 16.23 4.99 1.69
CA GLU A 24 17.03 6.15 1.28
C GLU A 24 16.45 7.48 1.81
N SER A 25 15.13 7.53 2.04
CA SER A 25 14.46 8.66 2.68
C SER A 25 14.55 8.65 4.21
N GLY A 26 15.27 7.69 4.79
CA GLY A 26 15.52 7.58 6.23
C GLY A 26 14.50 6.76 7.02
N HIS A 27 13.59 6.04 6.35
CA HIS A 27 12.57 5.23 7.02
C HIS A 27 13.02 3.78 7.25
N ARG A 28 12.58 3.17 8.36
CA ARG A 28 12.69 1.73 8.57
C ARG A 28 11.56 1.02 7.83
N VAL A 29 11.91 0.08 6.95
CA VAL A 29 10.94 -0.65 6.13
C VAL A 29 10.95 -2.13 6.48
N THR A 30 9.77 -2.71 6.70
CA THR A 30 9.56 -4.15 6.67
C THR A 30 8.90 -4.49 5.33
N ASN A 31 9.57 -5.29 4.50
CA ASN A 31 9.01 -5.78 3.26
C ASN A 31 8.50 -7.21 3.46
N LEU A 32 7.17 -7.41 3.41
CA LEU A 32 6.58 -8.76 3.53
C LEU A 32 6.67 -9.56 2.23
N GLY A 33 7.05 -8.92 1.12
CA GLY A 33 7.13 -9.54 -0.19
C GLY A 33 5.78 -9.61 -0.91
N ALA A 34 5.80 -10.41 -1.98
CA ALA A 34 4.69 -10.62 -2.90
C ALA A 34 3.83 -11.82 -2.48
N CYS A 35 2.63 -11.97 -3.06
CA CYS A 35 1.72 -13.07 -2.78
C CYS A 35 1.38 -13.29 -1.29
N VAL A 36 1.39 -12.24 -0.46
CA VAL A 36 1.11 -12.37 0.97
C VAL A 36 -0.39 -12.60 1.19
N PRO A 37 -0.80 -13.69 1.86
CA PRO A 37 -2.21 -13.90 2.17
C PRO A 37 -2.77 -12.77 3.05
N ASP A 38 -4.00 -12.32 2.76
CA ASP A 38 -4.64 -11.19 3.45
C ASP A 38 -4.58 -11.31 4.99
N GLN A 39 -4.82 -12.50 5.54
CA GLN A 39 -4.79 -12.71 7.00
C GLN A 39 -3.38 -12.53 7.59
N LEU A 40 -2.36 -13.06 6.91
CA LEU A 40 -0.97 -12.89 7.32
C LEU A 40 -0.56 -11.41 7.26
N MET A 41 -0.99 -10.68 6.22
CA MET A 41 -0.76 -9.24 6.11
C MET A 41 -1.35 -8.48 7.31
N VAL A 42 -2.60 -8.77 7.67
CA VAL A 42 -3.25 -8.14 8.83
C VAL A 42 -2.51 -8.46 10.13
N ASP A 43 -2.12 -9.72 10.34
CA ASP A 43 -1.42 -10.15 11.55
C ASP A 43 -0.03 -9.51 11.70
N GLU A 44 0.74 -9.43 10.61
CA GLU A 44 2.03 -8.74 10.60
C GLU A 44 1.87 -7.23 10.83
N CYS A 45 0.89 -6.59 10.19
CA CYS A 45 0.62 -5.17 10.40
C CYS A 45 0.21 -4.89 11.86
N ARG A 46 -0.70 -5.70 12.41
CA ARG A 46 -1.16 -5.57 13.80
C ARG A 46 -0.02 -5.74 14.80
N THR A 47 0.86 -6.71 14.55
CA THR A 47 2.00 -7.00 15.43
C THR A 47 3.04 -5.89 15.38
N ARG A 48 3.36 -5.40 14.18
CA ARG A 48 4.44 -4.41 13.97
C ARG A 48 4.00 -2.96 14.18
N ARG A 49 2.71 -2.67 14.05
CA ARG A 49 2.10 -1.33 14.13
C ARG A 49 2.86 -0.31 13.29
N PRO A 50 2.99 -0.53 11.96
CA PRO A 50 3.73 0.39 11.11
C PRO A 50 3.05 1.75 11.03
N ASP A 51 3.84 2.82 10.90
CA ASP A 51 3.33 4.18 10.69
C ASP A 51 2.76 4.42 9.27
N LEU A 52 2.98 3.47 8.36
CA LEU A 52 2.47 3.46 6.99
C LEU A 52 2.45 2.01 6.45
N ILE A 53 1.35 1.63 5.82
CA ILE A 53 1.20 0.40 5.03
C ILE A 53 1.15 0.77 3.55
N VAL A 54 2.07 0.23 2.76
CA VAL A 54 2.18 0.45 1.31
C VAL A 54 1.88 -0.86 0.60
N ILE A 55 0.79 -0.89 -0.16
CA ILE A 55 0.41 -2.03 -1.00
C ILE A 55 0.78 -1.69 -2.45
N SER A 56 1.70 -2.43 -3.05
CA SER A 56 2.06 -2.22 -4.46
C SER A 56 1.73 -3.44 -5.28
N THR A 57 0.94 -3.22 -6.33
CA THR A 57 0.50 -4.28 -7.24
C THR A 57 0.52 -3.80 -8.68
N VAL A 58 0.96 -4.67 -9.58
CA VAL A 58 1.11 -4.39 -11.01
C VAL A 58 0.49 -5.47 -11.91
N ASN A 59 -0.18 -6.46 -11.31
CA ASN A 59 -0.86 -7.53 -12.06
C ASN A 59 -2.20 -7.09 -12.68
N GLY A 60 -2.67 -5.87 -12.41
CA GLY A 60 -3.94 -5.34 -12.93
C GLY A 60 -5.19 -5.73 -12.12
N HIS A 61 -5.04 -6.44 -10.99
CA HIS A 61 -6.15 -6.81 -10.10
C HIS A 61 -6.22 -5.96 -8.82
N GLY A 62 -5.40 -4.90 -8.74
CA GLY A 62 -5.28 -4.04 -7.56
C GLY A 62 -6.57 -3.37 -7.12
N SER A 63 -7.49 -3.06 -8.03
CA SER A 63 -8.79 -2.50 -7.67
C SER A 63 -9.62 -3.48 -6.82
N ASN A 64 -9.78 -4.72 -7.28
CA ASN A 64 -10.60 -5.73 -6.59
C ASN A 64 -9.90 -6.26 -5.33
N ASP A 65 -8.64 -6.63 -5.44
CA ASP A 65 -7.87 -7.18 -4.32
C ASP A 65 -7.56 -6.12 -3.27
N GLY A 66 -7.27 -4.89 -3.70
CA GLY A 66 -7.07 -3.74 -2.83
C GLY A 66 -8.28 -3.48 -1.94
N ARG A 67 -9.50 -3.42 -2.51
CA ARG A 67 -10.73 -3.22 -1.72
C ARG A 67 -10.96 -4.31 -0.70
N ARG A 68 -10.69 -5.56 -1.06
CA ARG A 68 -10.85 -6.69 -0.15
C ARG A 68 -9.88 -6.57 1.03
N VAL A 69 -8.60 -6.30 0.76
CA VAL A 69 -7.57 -6.29 1.80
C VAL A 69 -7.66 -5.04 2.68
N VAL A 70 -7.96 -3.86 2.13
CA VAL A 70 -8.05 -2.63 2.92
C VAL A 70 -9.21 -2.66 3.91
N ARG A 71 -10.35 -3.26 3.54
CA ARG A 71 -11.48 -3.47 4.47
C ARG A 71 -11.05 -4.32 5.66
N ARG A 72 -10.33 -5.42 5.42
CA ARG A 72 -9.79 -6.27 6.50
C ARG A 72 -8.80 -5.55 7.39
N LEU A 73 -7.94 -4.70 6.82
CA LEU A 73 -7.02 -3.86 7.60
C LEU A 73 -7.78 -2.82 8.44
N ARG A 74 -8.85 -2.22 7.91
CA ARG A 74 -9.68 -1.25 8.63
C ARG A 74 -10.55 -1.88 9.71
N ASP A 75 -10.95 -3.13 9.55
CA ASP A 75 -11.66 -3.91 10.57
C ASP A 75 -10.78 -4.24 11.79
N CYS A 76 -9.45 -4.17 11.64
CA CYS A 76 -8.50 -4.31 12.75
C CYS A 76 -8.40 -2.99 13.54
N ALA A 77 -8.85 -3.01 14.80
CA ALA A 77 -8.93 -1.83 15.66
C ALA A 77 -7.58 -1.10 15.81
N GLU A 78 -6.49 -1.84 15.88
CA GLU A 78 -5.12 -1.35 16.02
C GLU A 78 -4.60 -0.62 14.78
N LEU A 79 -5.19 -0.89 13.61
CA LEU A 79 -4.77 -0.35 12.31
C LEU A 79 -5.75 0.70 11.76
N ARG A 80 -6.88 0.92 12.44
CA ARG A 80 -7.93 1.84 12.00
C ARG A 80 -7.43 3.22 11.58
N THR A 81 -6.43 3.76 12.28
CA THR A 81 -5.86 5.08 12.01
C THR A 81 -4.53 5.02 11.26
N THR A 82 -3.98 3.83 11.03
CA THR A 82 -2.74 3.67 10.28
C THR A 82 -2.96 4.14 8.83
N PRO A 83 -2.09 5.00 8.29
CA PRO A 83 -2.11 5.34 6.88
C PRO A 83 -1.91 4.09 6.01
N ILE A 84 -2.80 3.89 5.04
CA ILE A 84 -2.75 2.77 4.08
C ILE A 84 -2.83 3.37 2.68
N VAL A 85 -1.87 3.05 1.82
CA VAL A 85 -1.85 3.51 0.42
C VAL A 85 -1.68 2.33 -0.53
N ILE A 86 -2.17 2.48 -1.75
CA ILE A 86 -2.02 1.50 -2.82
C ILE A 86 -1.49 2.15 -4.09
N GLY A 87 -0.67 1.44 -4.85
CA GLY A 87 -0.20 1.93 -6.14
C GLY A 87 0.37 0.88 -7.08
N GLY A 88 0.68 1.33 -8.29
CA GLY A 88 1.16 0.50 -9.40
C GLY A 88 0.19 0.48 -10.57
N LYS A 89 -0.16 -0.71 -11.06
CA LYS A 89 -1.12 -0.93 -12.15
C LYS A 89 -2.33 -1.68 -11.58
N LEU A 90 -3.39 -0.93 -11.27
CA LEU A 90 -4.53 -1.44 -10.47
C LEU A 90 -5.67 -2.00 -11.32
N GLY A 91 -5.68 -1.72 -12.63
CA GLY A 91 -6.61 -2.26 -13.61
C GLY A 91 -5.95 -2.98 -14.78
N ILE A 92 -6.74 -3.77 -15.50
CA ILE A 92 -6.33 -4.46 -16.74
C ILE A 92 -6.63 -3.64 -18.01
N THR A 93 -7.57 -2.71 -17.93
CA THR A 93 -7.94 -1.80 -19.01
C THR A 93 -6.98 -0.62 -19.03
N GLY A 94 -6.25 -0.44 -20.14
CA GLY A 94 -5.37 0.70 -20.29
C GLY A 94 -6.17 2.00 -20.36
N GLY A 95 -6.10 2.84 -19.32
CA GLY A 95 -6.39 4.26 -19.43
C GLY A 95 -7.81 4.77 -19.14
N GLU A 96 -8.78 3.94 -18.73
CA GLU A 96 -10.09 4.42 -18.26
C GLU A 96 -10.17 4.28 -16.72
N HIS A 97 -9.57 5.23 -15.98
CA HIS A 97 -9.18 5.04 -14.57
C HIS A 97 -9.85 5.99 -13.54
N ASP A 98 -10.91 6.72 -13.88
CA ASP A 98 -11.48 7.65 -12.90
C ASP A 98 -12.33 6.94 -11.82
N GLY A 99 -13.01 5.83 -12.14
CA GLY A 99 -13.93 5.18 -11.17
C GLY A 99 -13.26 4.32 -10.09
N HIS A 100 -12.11 3.72 -10.38
CA HIS A 100 -11.49 2.78 -9.44
C HIS A 100 -10.74 3.47 -8.29
N MET A 101 -10.19 4.66 -8.52
CA MET A 101 -9.48 5.43 -7.51
C MET A 101 -10.41 5.86 -6.37
N ASP A 102 -11.55 6.45 -6.70
CA ASP A 102 -12.55 6.88 -5.72
C ASP A 102 -13.08 5.68 -4.91
N GLU A 103 -13.43 4.59 -5.59
CA GLU A 103 -13.92 3.37 -4.94
C GLU A 103 -12.86 2.72 -4.01
N LEU A 104 -11.56 2.89 -4.29
CA LEU A 104 -10.47 2.43 -3.41
C LEU A 104 -10.32 3.34 -2.18
N VAL A 105 -10.41 4.65 -2.36
CA VAL A 105 -10.39 5.62 -1.25
C VAL A 105 -11.61 5.40 -0.34
N GLU A 106 -12.80 5.27 -0.91
CA GLU A 106 -14.04 4.95 -0.19
C GLU A 106 -13.95 3.60 0.56
N ALA A 107 -13.27 2.61 -0.01
CA ALA A 107 -13.04 1.33 0.67
C ALA A 107 -12.10 1.45 1.88
N GLY A 108 -11.31 2.52 1.97
CA GLY A 108 -10.50 2.85 3.14
C GLY A 108 -9.03 3.14 2.87
N PHE A 109 -8.59 3.27 1.62
CA PHE A 109 -7.23 3.77 1.34
C PHE A 109 -7.15 5.28 1.61
N ASN A 110 -6.01 5.73 2.13
CA ASN A 110 -5.75 7.16 2.33
C ASN A 110 -5.30 7.85 1.03
N ALA A 111 -4.66 7.12 0.13
CA ALA A 111 -4.25 7.60 -1.18
C ALA A 111 -4.03 6.43 -2.16
N VAL A 112 -4.21 6.72 -3.44
CA VAL A 112 -4.00 5.81 -4.56
C VAL A 112 -3.00 6.44 -5.52
N PHE A 113 -1.96 5.70 -5.91
CA PHE A 113 -0.86 6.19 -6.75
C PHE A 113 -0.68 5.29 -7.98
N GLU A 114 -1.25 5.69 -9.11
CA GLU A 114 -1.15 4.95 -10.36
C GLU A 114 -0.06 5.48 -11.28
N ASP A 115 0.46 4.57 -12.10
CA ASP A 115 1.45 4.85 -13.15
C ASP A 115 2.77 5.47 -12.63
N SER A 116 3.70 5.72 -13.55
CA SER A 116 4.99 6.36 -13.30
C SER A 116 4.87 7.75 -12.66
N ALA A 117 3.79 8.48 -12.92
CA ALA A 117 3.51 9.76 -12.26
C ALA A 117 3.17 9.63 -10.77
N GLY A 118 2.61 8.48 -10.35
CA GLY A 118 2.22 8.22 -8.97
C GLY A 118 3.37 8.29 -7.96
N ILE A 119 4.62 8.09 -8.40
CA ILE A 119 5.78 8.10 -7.50
C ILE A 119 6.06 9.48 -6.89
N VAL A 120 5.81 10.56 -7.64
CA VAL A 120 6.02 11.93 -7.14
C VAL A 120 5.02 12.23 -6.03
N GLY A 121 3.73 11.96 -6.29
CA GLY A 121 2.67 12.11 -5.29
C GLY A 121 2.88 11.21 -4.07
N PHE A 122 3.40 9.99 -4.26
CA PHE A 122 3.74 9.11 -3.15
C PHE A 122 4.84 9.70 -2.25
N ARG A 123 5.90 10.27 -2.84
CA ARG A 123 6.96 10.93 -2.07
C ARG A 123 6.45 12.16 -1.32
N ASP A 124 5.55 12.93 -1.92
CA ASP A 124 4.88 14.05 -1.25
C ASP A 124 4.04 13.58 -0.07
N PHE A 125 3.26 12.52 -0.26
CA PHE A 125 2.46 11.91 0.81
C PHE A 125 3.34 11.44 1.97
N VAL A 126 4.42 10.71 1.68
CA VAL A 126 5.36 10.21 2.71
C VAL A 126 6.00 11.36 3.48
N ARG A 127 6.40 12.44 2.81
CA ARG A 127 6.95 13.64 3.46
C ARG A 127 5.94 14.37 4.35
N ALA A 128 4.66 14.32 4.00
CA ALA A 128 3.59 14.96 4.74
C ALA A 128 3.12 14.13 5.95
N LEU A 129 3.51 12.85 6.05
CA LEU A 129 3.19 12.05 7.22
C LEU A 129 3.78 12.71 8.47
N PRO A 130 3.01 12.77 9.58
CA PRO A 130 3.57 13.20 10.84
C PRO A 130 4.80 12.33 11.11
N ALA A 131 5.93 12.95 11.46
CA ALA A 131 7.07 12.21 11.96
C ALA A 131 6.55 11.33 13.10
N GLY A 132 6.54 10.02 12.88
CA GLY A 132 6.07 9.06 13.88
C GLY A 132 6.77 9.40 15.17
N ALA A 133 6.01 9.84 16.17
CA ALA A 133 6.54 10.19 17.47
C ALA A 133 7.35 8.98 17.93
N ALA A 134 8.67 9.13 17.93
CA ALA A 134 9.60 8.07 18.30
C ALA A 134 9.08 7.41 19.57
N ARG A 135 8.71 6.14 19.48
CA ARG A 135 8.41 5.28 20.62
C ARG A 135 9.38 4.12 20.58
#